data_AF-C5J5Q9-F1
#
_entry.id   AF-C5J5Q9-F1
#
_cell.length_a   1.000
_cell.length_b   1.000
_cell.length_c   1.000
_cell.angle_alpha   90.00
_cell.angle_beta   90.00
_cell.angle_gamma   90.00
#
_symmetry.space_group_name_H-M   'P 1'
#
loop_
_entity.id
_entity.type
_entity.pdbx_description
1 polymer ?
#
loop_
_entity_poly.entity_id
_entity_poly.type
_entity_poly.pdbx_seq_one_letter_code
_entity_poly.pdbx_strand_id
1 'polypeptide(L)' 'MNVKMVLDKLNIDYESVEHTNISSFNAQGVDYVVVGADVAPTLEFDASKMIVLTNILSKEELEEKLKKVLKIN' A
#
# COMPACT_ATOMS: atom_id res chain seq x y z
N MET A 1 -10.49 -0.71 0.72
CA MET A 1 -9.60 0.42 1.11
C MET A 1 -9.71 1.56 0.10
N ASN A 2 -9.38 2.79 0.49
CA ASN A 2 -9.39 3.99 -0.36
C ASN A 2 -8.17 4.13 -1.31
N VAL A 3 -7.40 3.05 -1.52
CA VAL A 3 -6.12 3.08 -2.27
C VAL A 3 -6.33 3.51 -3.72
N LYS A 4 -7.32 2.95 -4.43
CA LYS A 4 -7.66 3.38 -5.80
C LYS A 4 -7.95 4.87 -5.88
N MET A 5 -8.80 5.38 -4.98
CA MET A 5 -9.17 6.80 -4.93
C MET A 5 -7.95 7.71 -4.71
N VAL A 6 -7.00 7.29 -3.87
CA VAL A 6 -5.77 8.04 -3.63
C VAL A 6 -4.86 7.99 -4.86
N LEU A 7 -4.65 6.82 -5.47
CA LEU A 7 -3.84 6.68 -6.68
C LEU A 7 -4.40 7.51 -7.85
N ASP A 8 -5.72 7.47 -8.07
CA ASP A 8 -6.42 8.29 -9.05
C ASP A 8 -6.24 9.80 -8.77
N LYS A 9 -6.38 10.22 -7.52
CA LYS A 9 -6.16 11.61 -7.11
C LYS A 9 -4.72 12.06 -7.36
N LEU A 10 -3.76 11.16 -7.20
CA LEU A 10 -2.34 11.41 -7.46
C LEU A 10 -1.96 11.29 -8.94
N ASN A 11 -2.91 10.95 -9.83
CA ASN A 11 -2.66 10.71 -11.27
C ASN A 11 -1.56 9.67 -11.50
N ILE A 12 -1.60 8.59 -10.73
CA ILE A 12 -0.62 7.50 -10.83
C ILE A 12 -1.22 6.38 -11.67
N ASP A 13 -0.50 6.00 -12.72
CA ASP A 13 -0.80 4.79 -13.46
C ASP A 13 -0.54 3.55 -12.59
N TYR A 14 -1.59 2.76 -12.39
CA TYR A 14 -1.53 1.47 -11.73
C TYR A 14 -2.14 0.41 -12.64
N GLU A 15 -1.53 -0.77 -12.70
CA GLU A 15 -2.05 -1.87 -13.53
C GLU A 15 -3.33 -2.46 -12.91
N SER A 16 -3.28 -2.82 -11.63
CA SER A 16 -4.43 -3.27 -10.87
C SER A 16 -4.22 -3.01 -9.39
N VAL A 17 -5.32 -2.79 -8.67
CA VAL A 17 -5.33 -2.72 -7.22
C VAL A 17 -6.25 -3.82 -6.73
N GLU A 18 -5.63 -4.85 -6.15
CA GLU A 18 -6.32 -5.95 -5.49
C GLU A 18 -6.38 -5.72 -3.98
N HIS A 19 -7.45 -6.24 -3.37
CA HIS A 19 -7.65 -6.19 -1.94
C HIS A 19 -7.86 -7.61 -1.43
N THR A 20 -6.85 -8.13 -0.75
CA THR A 20 -6.85 -9.47 -0.18
C THR A 20 -6.57 -9.40 1.32
N ASN A 21 -6.88 -10.49 2.03
CA ASN A 21 -6.51 -10.64 3.43
C ASN A 21 -5.06 -11.11 3.54
N ILE A 22 -4.40 -10.88 4.68
CA ILE A 22 -3.03 -11.33 4.96
C ILE A 22 -2.90 -12.84 4.74
N SER A 23 -3.87 -13.62 5.18
CA SER A 23 -3.88 -15.09 5.04
C SER A 23 -3.95 -15.58 3.60
N SER A 24 -4.41 -14.73 2.68
CA SER A 24 -4.55 -15.04 1.25
C SER A 24 -3.69 -14.11 0.38
N PHE A 25 -2.78 -13.37 0.98
CA PHE A 25 -1.89 -12.47 0.27
C PHE A 25 -0.83 -13.28 -0.45
N ASN A 26 -0.70 -13.05 -1.76
CA ASN A 26 0.40 -13.56 -2.55
C ASN A 26 1.31 -12.39 -2.93
N ALA A 27 2.57 -12.48 -2.55
CA ALA A 27 3.62 -11.53 -2.90
C ALA A 27 4.01 -11.57 -4.40
N GLN A 28 3.66 -12.65 -5.11
CA GLN A 28 4.08 -12.86 -6.49
C GLN A 28 3.40 -11.84 -7.43
N GLY A 29 4.21 -11.05 -8.13
CA GLY A 29 3.74 -10.06 -9.09
C GLY A 29 3.27 -8.74 -8.47
N VAL A 30 3.48 -8.55 -7.17
CA VAL A 30 3.12 -7.30 -6.48
C VAL A 30 4.35 -6.40 -6.35
N ASP A 31 4.27 -5.18 -6.86
CA ASP A 31 5.34 -4.18 -6.71
C ASP A 31 5.36 -3.55 -5.33
N TYR A 32 4.17 -3.23 -4.80
CA TYR A 32 3.99 -2.59 -3.51
C TYR A 32 2.78 -3.14 -2.78
N VAL A 33 2.92 -3.32 -1.46
CA VAL A 33 1.82 -3.76 -0.60
C VAL A 33 1.51 -2.70 0.44
N VAL A 34 0.23 -2.38 0.64
CA VAL A 34 -0.22 -1.46 1.69
C VAL A 34 -0.76 -2.29 2.85
N VAL A 35 -0.20 -2.11 4.04
CA VAL A 35 -0.53 -2.91 5.24
C VAL A 35 -0.67 -2.01 6.46
N GLY A 36 -1.44 -2.45 7.44
CA GLY A 36 -1.47 -1.81 8.76
C GLY A 36 -0.22 -2.13 9.57
N ALA A 37 0.28 -1.20 10.38
CA ALA A 37 1.44 -1.40 11.26
C ALA A 37 1.28 -2.61 12.20
N ASP A 38 0.05 -2.89 12.63
CA ASP A 38 -0.28 -4.04 13.48
C ASP A 38 -0.01 -5.40 12.81
N VAL A 39 -0.11 -5.46 11.47
CA VAL A 39 -0.02 -6.69 10.67
C VAL A 39 1.20 -6.72 9.75
N ALA A 40 1.91 -5.60 9.61
CA ALA A 40 3.19 -5.53 8.91
C ALA A 40 4.20 -6.62 9.32
N PRO A 41 4.43 -6.90 10.62
CA PRO A 41 5.43 -7.89 11.01
C PRO A 41 5.01 -9.34 10.73
N THR A 42 3.73 -9.60 10.45
CA THR A 42 3.24 -10.95 10.13
C THR A 42 3.27 -11.22 8.63
N LEU A 43 3.51 -10.19 7.81
CA LEU A 43 3.59 -10.33 6.36
C LEU A 43 5.03 -10.63 5.93
N GLU A 44 5.25 -11.78 5.32
CA GLU A 44 6.53 -12.12 4.69
C GLU A 44 6.65 -11.41 3.33
N PHE A 45 7.03 -10.13 3.36
CA PHE A 45 7.25 -9.31 2.17
C PHE A 45 8.42 -8.33 2.37
N ASP A 46 9.02 -7.86 1.27
CA ASP A 46 10.15 -6.94 1.34
C ASP A 46 9.73 -5.61 1.97
N ALA A 47 10.38 -5.24 3.09
CA ALA A 47 10.06 -4.01 3.82
C ALA A 47 10.26 -2.75 2.96
N SER A 48 11.14 -2.79 1.94
CA SER A 48 11.36 -1.67 1.03
C SER A 48 10.16 -1.42 0.11
N LYS A 49 9.33 -2.44 -0.09
CA LYS A 49 8.12 -2.41 -0.93
C LYS A 49 6.84 -2.44 -0.09
N MET A 50 6.97 -2.40 1.23
CA MET A 50 5.86 -2.42 2.17
C MET A 50 5.52 -1.01 2.62
N ILE A 51 4.29 -0.59 2.31
CA ILE A 51 3.71 0.68 2.72
C ILE A 51 2.98 0.43 4.04
N VAL A 52 3.68 0.66 5.14
CA VAL A 52 3.13 0.48 6.48
C VAL A 52 2.38 1.75 6.91
N LEU A 53 1.09 1.57 7.21
CA LEU A 53 0.19 2.61 7.71
C LEU A 53 -0.14 2.36 9.18
N THR A 54 0.05 3.37 10.00
CA THR A 54 -0.39 3.40 11.39
C THR A 54 -1.91 3.46 11.46
N ASN A 55 -2.52 4.28 10.60
CA ASN A 55 -3.97 4.37 10.49
C ASN A 55 -4.46 4.09 9.07
N ILE A 56 -5.00 2.88 8.84
CA ILE A 56 -5.51 2.45 7.52
C ILE A 56 -6.70 3.28 7.01
N LEU A 57 -7.40 3.99 7.91
CA LEU A 57 -8.53 4.86 7.58
C LEU A 57 -8.08 6.27 7.19
N SER A 58 -6.86 6.65 7.57
CA SER A 58 -6.29 7.96 7.26
C SER A 58 -5.87 8.04 5.80
N LYS A 59 -6.60 8.84 5.01
CA LYS A 59 -6.27 9.09 3.60
C LYS A 59 -5.00 9.91 3.47
N GLU A 60 -4.78 10.87 4.37
CA GLU A 60 -3.61 11.73 4.37
C GLU A 60 -2.32 10.93 4.58
N GLU A 61 -2.32 10.02 5.56
CA GLU A 61 -1.15 9.16 5.81
C GLU A 61 -0.87 8.23 4.62
N LEU A 62 -1.92 7.63 4.06
CA LEU A 62 -1.82 6.81 2.86
C LEU A 62 -1.23 7.59 1.68
N GLU A 63 -1.71 8.82 1.44
CA GLU A 63 -1.21 9.72 0.40
C GLU A 63 0.27 10.04 0.57
N GLU A 64 0.70 10.46 1.76
CA GLU A 64 2.09 10.82 2.04
C GLU A 64 3.04 9.61 1.86
N LYS A 65 2.62 8.44 2.35
CA LYS A 65 3.43 7.22 2.25
C LYS A 65 3.52 6.73 0.81
N LEU A 66 2.42 6.75 0.06
CA LEU A 66 2.40 6.42 -1.37
C LEU A 66 3.32 7.36 -2.16
N LYS A 67 3.20 8.68 -1.96
CA LYS A 67 4.09 9.67 -2.59
C LYS A 67 5.56 9.39 -2.29
N LYS A 68 5.88 9.09 -1.02
CA LYS A 68 7.25 8.81 -0.60
C LYS A 68 7.82 7.55 -1.25
N VAL A 69 7.04 6.47 -1.30
CA VAL A 69 7.47 5.20 -1.90
C VAL A 69 7.58 5.30 -3.42
N LEU A 70 6.63 5.97 -4.06
CA LEU A 70 6.60 6.20 -5.50
C LEU A 70 7.53 7.36 -5.92
N LYS A 71 8.22 8.00 -4.96
CA LYS A 71 9.15 9.13 -5.15
C LYS A 71 8.52 10.30 -5.90
N ILE A 72 7.25 10.58 -5.61
CA ILE A 72 6.47 11.67 -6.19
C ILE A 72 6.56 12.85 -5.24
N ASN A 73 7.14 13.95 -5.72
CA ASN A 73 7.52 15.12 -4.93
C ASN A 73 6.40 16.17 -4.93
#